data_AF-A0A3D1ARJ2-F1
#
_entry.id   AF-A0A3D1ARJ2-F1
#
_cell.length_a   1.000
_cell.length_b   1.000
_cell.length_c   1.000
_cell.angle_alpha   90.00
_cell.angle_beta   90.00
_cell.angle_gamma   90.00
#
_symmetry.space_group_name_H-M   'P 1'
#
loop_
_entity.id
_entity.type
_entity.pdbx_description
1 polymer ?
#
loop_
_entity_poly.entity_id
_entity_poly.type
_entity_poly.pdbx_seq_one_letter_code
_entity_poly.pdbx_strand_id
1 'polypeptide(L)'
;MKNSYQNRLGEGASTRAYALEDALSKDLASVAQVRHVLTHQLARSLLVWIALDDCGSDVRKRIYQKELELISEFPDVEFDFNLVPALGRDAGQIATDAHVVYSRMMHNSEAQLRSVRRAM
;
A
#
# COMPACT_ATOMS: atom_id res chain seq x y z
N MET A 1 -35.78 21.85 -17.51
CA MET A 1 -34.56 21.46 -18.24
C MET A 1 -33.57 20.89 -17.24
N LYS A 2 -33.23 19.61 -17.37
CA LYS A 2 -32.33 18.88 -16.45
C LYS A 2 -30.89 19.29 -16.74
N ASN A 3 -30.17 19.79 -15.74
CA ASN A 3 -28.76 20.14 -15.86
C ASN A 3 -27.91 18.87 -15.66
N SER A 4 -27.74 18.10 -16.73
CA SER A 4 -27.13 16.75 -16.74
C SER A 4 -25.61 16.74 -16.90
N TYR A 5 -24.92 17.84 -16.59
CA TYR A 5 -23.47 17.98 -16.78
C TYR A 5 -22.64 17.89 -15.50
N GLN A 6 -23.27 17.87 -14.32
CA GLN A 6 -22.55 17.84 -13.04
C GLN A 6 -22.29 16.41 -12.51
N ASN A 7 -22.92 15.37 -13.10
CA ASN A 7 -22.89 14.01 -12.54
C ASN A 7 -21.90 13.01 -13.19
N ARG A 8 -21.10 13.42 -14.19
CA ARG A 8 -20.23 12.49 -14.93
C ARG A 8 -18.72 12.62 -14.65
N LEU A 9 -18.29 13.60 -13.86
CA LEU A 9 -16.86 13.81 -13.55
C LEU A 9 -16.41 13.12 -12.25
N GLY A 10 -17.34 12.67 -11.39
CA GLY A 10 -17.01 12.00 -10.12
C GLY A 10 -16.90 10.48 -10.20
N GLU A 11 -17.70 9.83 -11.06
CA GLU A 11 -17.77 8.34 -11.11
C GLU A 11 -16.50 7.70 -11.70
N GLY A 12 -15.87 8.33 -12.70
CA GLY A 12 -14.66 7.81 -13.34
C GLY A 12 -13.39 7.97 -12.49
N ALA A 13 -13.24 9.10 -11.81
CA ALA A 13 -12.07 9.39 -10.99
C ALA A 13 -12.03 8.49 -9.73
N SER A 14 -13.18 8.28 -9.08
CA SER A 14 -13.27 7.39 -7.92
C SER A 14 -12.98 5.95 -8.30
N THR A 15 -13.52 5.47 -9.42
CA THR A 15 -13.27 4.09 -9.91
C THR A 15 -11.80 3.86 -10.25
N ARG A 16 -11.14 4.86 -10.87
CA ARG A 16 -9.71 4.78 -11.21
C ARG A 16 -8.82 4.80 -9.97
N ALA A 17 -9.16 5.63 -8.97
CA ALA A 17 -8.46 5.64 -7.69
C ALA A 17 -8.55 4.29 -6.99
N TYR A 18 -9.75 3.68 -6.95
CA TYR A 18 -9.92 2.34 -6.40
C TYR A 18 -9.13 1.28 -7.17
N ALA A 19 -9.09 1.35 -8.50
CA ALA A 19 -8.30 0.43 -9.32
C ALA A 19 -6.78 0.56 -9.03
N LEU A 20 -6.29 1.78 -8.85
CA LEU A 20 -4.89 2.04 -8.52
C LEU A 20 -4.51 1.52 -7.12
N GLU A 21 -5.33 1.80 -6.11
CA GLU A 21 -5.07 1.30 -4.75
C GLU A 21 -5.13 -0.22 -4.68
N ASP A 22 -6.06 -0.84 -5.39
CA ASP A 22 -6.17 -2.30 -5.49
C ASP A 22 -4.97 -2.93 -6.20
N ALA A 23 -4.49 -2.31 -7.29
CA ALA A 23 -3.27 -2.74 -7.98
C ALA A 23 -2.03 -2.61 -7.06
N LEU A 24 -1.84 -1.44 -6.43
CA LEU A 24 -0.75 -1.22 -5.47
C LEU A 24 -0.78 -2.24 -4.33
N SER A 25 -1.95 -2.49 -3.77
CA SER A 25 -2.13 -3.44 -2.68
C SER A 25 -1.79 -4.86 -3.12
N LYS A 26 -2.38 -5.35 -4.21
CA LYS A 26 -2.19 -6.73 -4.69
C LYS A 26 -0.77 -7.01 -5.13
N ASP A 27 -0.18 -6.13 -5.94
CA ASP A 27 1.13 -6.37 -6.54
C ASP A 27 2.23 -6.34 -5.48
N LEU A 28 2.21 -5.35 -4.60
CA LEU A 28 3.22 -5.22 -3.55
C LEU A 28 3.00 -6.24 -2.41
N ALA A 29 1.76 -6.61 -2.09
CA ALA A 29 1.47 -7.66 -1.10
C ALA A 29 2.02 -9.04 -1.51
N SER A 30 2.24 -9.27 -2.81
CA SER A 30 2.84 -10.51 -3.30
C SER A 30 4.29 -10.72 -2.84
N VAL A 31 4.98 -9.64 -2.43
CA VAL A 31 6.33 -9.70 -1.84
C VAL A 31 6.21 -9.92 -0.33
N ALA A 32 6.60 -11.11 0.13
CA ALA A 32 6.42 -11.54 1.52
C ALA A 32 7.02 -10.58 2.57
N GLN A 33 8.10 -9.87 2.22
CA GLN A 33 8.78 -8.91 3.08
C GLN A 33 8.02 -7.59 3.27
N VAL A 34 7.06 -7.27 2.39
CA VAL A 34 6.23 -6.06 2.49
C VAL A 34 5.27 -6.18 3.67
N ARG A 35 5.35 -5.22 4.57
CA ARG A 35 4.50 -5.08 5.77
C ARG A 35 3.43 -4.04 5.60
N HIS A 36 3.79 -2.89 5.08
CA HIS A 36 2.84 -1.81 4.83
C HIS A 36 3.10 -1.21 3.46
N VAL A 37 2.01 -0.85 2.78
CA VAL A 37 2.05 0.07 1.66
C VAL A 37 1.17 1.24 2.04
N LEU A 38 1.74 2.43 2.01
CA LEU A 38 1.04 3.68 2.29
C LEU A 38 1.13 4.62 1.10
N THR A 39 0.10 5.41 0.89
CA THR A 39 0.04 6.37 -0.21
C THR A 39 -0.32 7.77 0.30
N HIS A 40 0.20 8.79 -0.35
CA HIS A 40 -0.22 10.17 -0.11
C HIS A 40 -0.16 10.96 -1.41
N GLN A 41 -1.27 11.61 -1.76
CA GLN A 41 -1.32 12.47 -2.93
C GLN A 41 -0.67 13.83 -2.61
N LEU A 42 0.46 14.12 -3.25
CA LEU A 42 1.15 15.39 -3.11
C LEU A 42 1.16 16.14 -4.45
N ALA A 43 0.28 17.13 -4.58
CA ALA A 43 0.09 17.90 -5.81
C ALA A 43 -0.14 16.97 -7.03
N ARG A 44 0.88 16.78 -7.86
CA ARG A 44 0.82 15.93 -9.07
C ARG A 44 1.37 14.52 -8.88
N SER A 45 2.08 14.28 -7.78
CA SER A 45 2.75 13.01 -7.52
C SER A 45 2.01 12.18 -6.48
N LEU A 46 2.02 10.87 -6.66
CA LEU A 46 1.57 9.91 -5.65
C LEU A 46 2.81 9.37 -4.93
N LEU A 47 2.99 9.79 -3.68
CA LEU A 47 4.01 9.23 -2.81
C LEU A 47 3.57 7.83 -2.39
N VAL A 48 4.44 6.85 -2.53
CA VAL A 48 4.18 5.45 -2.14
C VAL A 48 5.29 4.98 -1.21
N TRP A 49 4.98 4.76 0.06
CA TRP A 49 5.91 4.16 1.02
C TRP A 49 5.71 2.65 1.08
N ILE A 50 6.78 1.91 0.81
CA ILE A 50 6.81 0.45 0.85
C ILE A 50 7.67 0.05 2.04
N ALA A 51 7.00 -0.35 3.13
CA ALA A 51 7.66 -0.73 4.37
C ALA A 51 8.02 -2.21 4.39
N LEU A 52 9.30 -2.53 4.64
CA LEU A 52 9.87 -3.88 4.52
C LEU A 52 10.55 -4.33 5.83
N ASP A 53 10.38 -5.60 6.24
CA ASP A 53 11.14 -6.17 7.38
C ASP A 53 12.61 -6.45 7.04
N ASP A 54 12.88 -6.93 5.82
CA ASP A 54 14.21 -7.21 5.30
C ASP A 54 14.32 -6.67 3.87
N CYS A 55 15.31 -5.80 3.67
CA CYS A 55 15.60 -5.15 2.40
C CYS A 55 16.86 -5.78 1.78
N GLY A 56 16.85 -7.09 1.57
CA GLY A 56 17.88 -7.78 0.79
C GLY A 56 17.93 -7.34 -0.68
N SER A 57 19.05 -7.58 -1.35
CA SER A 57 19.23 -7.22 -2.78
C SER A 57 18.14 -7.82 -3.69
N ASP A 58 17.78 -9.08 -3.45
CA ASP A 58 16.76 -9.76 -4.26
C ASP A 58 15.33 -9.28 -3.94
N VAL A 59 15.08 -8.78 -2.72
CA VAL A 59 13.82 -8.13 -2.38
C VAL A 59 13.71 -6.82 -3.14
N ARG A 60 14.77 -5.99 -3.12
CA ARG A 60 14.80 -4.71 -3.85
C ARG A 60 14.57 -4.88 -5.34
N LYS A 61 15.22 -5.85 -5.98
CA LYS A 61 15.02 -6.13 -7.41
C LYS A 61 13.57 -6.50 -7.73
N ARG A 62 12.93 -7.32 -6.89
CA ARG A 62 11.53 -7.71 -7.06
C ARG A 62 10.59 -6.53 -6.88
N ILE A 63 10.82 -5.68 -5.87
CA ILE A 63 10.03 -4.47 -5.68
C ILE A 63 10.22 -3.51 -6.85
N TYR A 64 11.44 -3.25 -7.29
CA TYR A 64 11.71 -2.39 -8.44
C TYR A 64 11.00 -2.87 -9.72
N GLN A 65 10.98 -4.19 -9.96
CA GLN A 65 10.23 -4.75 -11.08
C GLN A 65 8.72 -4.46 -10.97
N LYS A 66 8.15 -4.54 -9.75
CA LYS A 66 6.75 -4.17 -9.49
C LYS A 66 6.49 -2.68 -9.66
N GLU A 67 7.40 -1.82 -9.24
CA GLU A 67 7.32 -0.37 -9.47
C GLU A 67 7.26 -0.05 -10.98
N LEU A 68 8.09 -0.70 -11.79
CA LEU A 68 8.07 -0.54 -13.25
C LEU A 68 6.76 -1.02 -13.89
N GLU A 69 6.23 -2.15 -13.43
CA GLU A 69 4.94 -2.68 -13.88
C GLU A 69 3.81 -1.69 -13.57
N LEU A 70 3.77 -1.14 -12.35
CA LEU A 70 2.79 -0.13 -11.92
C LEU A 70 2.91 1.17 -12.73
N ILE A 71 4.12 1.66 -12.98
CA ILE A 71 4.34 2.86 -13.82
C ILE A 71 3.81 2.62 -15.24
N SER A 72 4.04 1.41 -15.79
CA SER A 72 3.58 1.07 -17.14
C SER A 72 2.06 0.94 -17.22
N GLU A 73 1.39 0.44 -16.18
CA GLU A 73 -0.06 0.26 -16.14
C GLU A 73 -0.80 1.60 -15.92
N PHE A 74 -0.19 2.53 -15.17
CA PHE A 74 -0.76 3.82 -14.82
C PHE A 74 0.10 5.00 -15.32
N PRO A 75 0.26 5.18 -16.65
CA PRO A 75 1.20 6.15 -17.22
C PRO A 75 0.85 7.63 -16.93
N ASP A 76 -0.38 7.91 -16.53
CA ASP A 76 -0.83 9.27 -16.17
C ASP A 76 -0.52 9.62 -14.71
N VAL A 77 0.00 8.67 -13.91
CA VAL A 77 0.31 8.86 -12.50
C VAL A 77 1.80 9.09 -12.33
N GLU A 78 2.16 10.21 -11.70
CA GLU A 78 3.54 10.50 -11.35
C GLU A 78 3.88 9.85 -10.01
N PHE A 79 4.45 8.64 -10.03
CA PHE A 79 4.80 7.92 -8.80
C PHE A 79 6.12 8.40 -8.19
N ASP A 80 6.18 8.45 -6.87
CA ASP A 80 7.41 8.59 -6.08
C ASP A 80 7.48 7.45 -5.05
N PHE A 81 8.21 6.39 -5.41
CA PHE A 81 8.35 5.20 -4.60
C PHE A 81 9.46 5.34 -3.55
N ASN A 82 9.12 5.03 -2.30
CA ASN A 82 9.98 5.17 -1.15
C ASN A 82 10.08 3.84 -0.40
N LEU A 83 11.23 3.17 -0.51
CA LEU A 83 11.52 1.97 0.27
C LEU A 83 11.96 2.36 1.69
N VAL A 84 11.22 1.89 2.69
CA VAL A 84 11.51 2.20 4.10
C VAL A 84 11.59 0.92 4.94
N PRO A 85 12.46 0.84 5.95
CA PRO A 85 12.50 -0.31 6.84
C PRO A 85 11.28 -0.27 7.78
N ALA A 86 10.54 -1.37 7.92
CA ALA A 86 9.36 -1.45 8.78
C ALA A 86 9.76 -1.36 10.26
N LEU A 87 10.76 -2.15 10.69
CA LEU A 87 11.28 -2.17 12.07
C LEU A 87 10.19 -2.37 13.14
N GLY A 88 9.13 -3.12 12.81
CA GLY A 88 7.99 -3.34 13.71
C GLY A 88 7.13 -2.10 13.98
N ARG A 89 7.35 -1.00 13.23
CA ARG A 89 6.52 0.20 13.30
C ARG A 89 5.14 -0.05 12.69
N ASP A 90 4.12 0.47 13.33
CA ASP A 90 2.78 0.56 12.74
C ASP A 90 2.77 1.54 11.57
N ALA A 91 1.81 1.37 10.66
CA ALA A 91 1.68 2.18 9.46
C ALA A 91 1.68 3.71 9.75
N GLY A 92 0.92 4.16 10.74
CA GLY A 92 0.87 5.58 11.12
C GLY A 92 2.17 6.14 11.71
N GLN A 93 3.11 5.30 12.13
CA GLN A 93 4.44 5.73 12.59
C GLN A 93 5.44 5.85 11.44
N ILE A 94 5.10 5.34 10.26
CA ILE A 94 5.92 5.43 9.04
C ILE A 94 5.59 6.74 8.31
N ALA A 95 4.29 7.01 8.12
CA ALA A 95 3.81 8.26 7.54
C ALA A 95 2.44 8.63 8.15
N THR A 96 2.44 9.67 8.98
CA THR A 96 1.31 10.05 9.87
C THR A 96 0.01 10.40 9.13
N ASP A 97 0.10 10.93 7.91
CA ASP A 97 -1.05 11.38 7.11
C ASP A 97 -1.21 10.60 5.79
N ALA A 98 -0.57 9.43 5.69
CA ALA A 98 -0.68 8.58 4.52
C ALA A 98 -1.84 7.60 4.64
N HIS A 99 -2.53 7.37 3.53
CA HIS A 99 -3.57 6.36 3.42
C HIS A 99 -2.93 4.97 3.38
N VAL A 100 -3.43 4.05 4.21
CA VAL A 100 -2.91 2.67 4.25
C VAL A 100 -3.66 1.82 3.23
N VAL A 101 -2.97 1.48 2.13
CA VAL A 101 -3.56 0.64 1.06
C VAL A 101 -3.29 -0.85 1.28
N TYR A 102 -2.26 -1.18 2.06
CA TYR A 102 -1.97 -2.55 2.47
C TYR A 102 -1.31 -2.59 3.85
N SER A 103 -1.72 -3.57 4.66
CA SER A 103 -1.00 -3.96 5.87
C SER A 103 -1.07 -5.47 6.06
N ARG A 104 0.09 -6.10 6.20
CA ARG A 104 0.17 -7.54 6.46
C ARG A 104 -0.21 -7.81 7.90
N MET A 105 -1.36 -8.46 8.11
CA MET A 105 -1.71 -8.95 9.44
C MET A 105 -0.61 -9.90 9.93
N MET A 106 0.02 -9.55 11.06
CA MET A 106 0.85 -10.50 11.79
C MET A 106 -0.04 -11.71 12.10
N HIS A 107 0.31 -12.90 11.58
CA HIS A 107 -0.26 -14.13 12.10
C HIS A 107 0.19 -14.23 13.55
N ASN A 108 -0.67 -13.84 14.48
CA ASN A 108 -0.40 -13.86 15.90
C ASN A 108 -0.55 -15.31 16.42
N SER A 109 0.20 -16.25 15.84
CA SER A 109 0.26 -17.63 16.32
C SER A 109 1.17 -17.69 17.54
N GLU A 110 0.68 -17.18 18.69
CA GLU A 110 1.12 -17.57 20.04
C GLU A 110 0.34 -16.85 21.16
N ALA A 111 -0.22 -15.66 20.88
CA ALA A 111 -0.92 -14.86 21.90
C ALA A 111 -2.26 -15.47 22.37
N GLN A 112 -2.89 -16.34 21.58
CA GLN A 112 -4.14 -17.02 21.96
C GLN A 112 -3.95 -18.30 22.79
N LEU A 113 -2.76 -18.90 22.82
CA LEU A 113 -2.51 -20.15 23.55
C LEU A 113 -2.16 -19.95 25.04
N ARG A 114 -1.82 -18.72 25.47
CA ARG A 114 -1.48 -18.44 26.87
C ARG A 114 -2.69 -18.08 27.74
N SER A 115 -3.82 -17.68 27.14
CA SER A 115 -5.05 -17.40 27.89
C SER A 115 -5.74 -18.68 28.40
N VAL A 116 -5.64 -19.79 27.64
CA VAL A 116 -6.29 -21.06 28.00
C VAL A 116 -5.54 -21.85 29.08
N ARG A 117 -4.21 -21.66 29.22
CA ARG A 117 -3.39 -22.36 30.24
C ARG A 117 -3.41 -21.74 31.64
N ARG A 118 -4.09 -20.60 31.84
CA ARG A 118 -4.30 -19.98 33.17
C ARG A 118 -5.73 -20.17 33.71
N ALA A 119 -6.57 -20.89 32.98
CA ALA A 119 -7.93 -21.24 33.39
C ALA A 119 -8.11 -22.73 33.74
N MET A 120 -6.98 -23.46 33.94
CA MET A 120 -6.94 -24.71 34.71
C MET A 120 -6.42 -24.40 36.11
#